data_AF-A0A379FCN4-F1
#
_entry.id   AF-A0A379FCN4-F1
#
_cell.length_a   1.000
_cell.length_b   1.000
_cell.length_c   1.000
_cell.angle_alpha   90.00
_cell.angle_beta   90.00
_cell.angle_gamma   90.00
#
_symmetry.space_group_name_H-M   'P 1'
#
loop_
_entity.id
_entity.type
_entity.pdbx_description
1 polymer ?
#
loop_
_entity_poly.entity_id
_entity_poly.type
_entity_poly.pdbx_seq_one_letter_code
_entity_poly.pdbx_strand_id
1 'polypeptide(L)'
;MTIDEYHNGNIPMPKLFRTVSVELGVLRSGLGSGYGVIFDCDETVIRKVRRVKSKTGWHWQLVRDHKDQELWDYYLESDREALNNINYEYGLMK
;
A
#
# COMPACT_ATOMS: atom_id res chain seq x y z
N MET A 1 -6.06 -6.88 26.21
CA MET A 1 -4.92 -6.59 25.33
C MET A 1 -5.43 -5.87 24.11
N THR A 2 -4.98 -4.64 23.86
CA THR A 2 -5.48 -3.75 22.80
C THR A 2 -4.39 -3.46 21.76
N ILE A 3 -4.79 -3.02 20.56
CA ILE A 3 -3.84 -2.66 19.49
C ILE A 3 -2.93 -1.49 19.91
N ASP A 4 -3.44 -0.59 20.76
CA ASP A 4 -2.72 0.58 21.25
C ASP A 4 -1.55 0.20 22.16
N GLU A 5 -1.64 -0.92 22.88
CA GLU A 5 -0.52 -1.45 23.68
C GLU A 5 0.67 -1.86 22.79
N TYR A 6 0.41 -2.32 21.56
CA TYR A 6 1.45 -2.61 20.57
C TYR A 6 2.01 -1.35 19.92
N HIS A 7 1.15 -0.40 19.55
CA HIS A 7 1.56 0.86 18.90
C HIS A 7 2.34 1.78 19.83
N ASN A 8 2.06 1.76 21.13
CA ASN A 8 2.76 2.54 22.14
C ASN A 8 4.06 1.85 22.64
N GLY A 9 4.42 0.69 22.08
CA GLY A 9 5.64 -0.03 22.43
C GLY A 9 5.61 -0.74 23.79
N ASN A 10 4.44 -0.81 24.45
CA ASN A 10 4.28 -1.47 25.75
C ASN A 10 4.40 -3.01 25.64
N ILE A 11 4.15 -3.57 24.45
CA ILE A 11 4.26 -4.99 24.16
C ILE A 11 4.99 -5.16 22.81
N PRO A 12 5.90 -6.14 22.66
CA PRO A 12 6.52 -6.43 21.37
C PRO A 12 5.47 -6.74 20.32
N MET A 13 5.49 -6.00 19.20
CA MET A 13 4.59 -6.27 18.08
C MET A 13 4.78 -7.71 17.62
N PRO A 14 3.72 -8.55 17.60
CA PRO A 14 3.81 -9.86 16.99
C PRO A 14 4.28 -9.70 15.55
N LYS A 15 4.98 -10.71 15.02
CA LYS A 15 5.55 -10.74 13.64
C LYS A 15 4.56 -10.39 12.52
N LEU A 16 3.27 -10.30 12.83
CA LEU A 16 2.14 -9.91 11.99
C LEU A 16 2.18 -8.46 11.47
N PHE A 17 3.02 -7.61 12.04
CA PHE A 17 3.24 -6.24 11.54
C PHE A 17 4.56 -6.07 10.77
N ARG A 18 5.19 -7.18 10.38
CA ARG A 18 6.39 -7.11 9.56
C ARG A 18 6.05 -6.44 8.24
N THR A 19 6.75 -5.34 7.96
CA THR A 19 6.76 -4.75 6.63
C THR A 19 7.38 -5.75 5.67
N VAL A 20 6.63 -6.10 4.63
CA VAL A 20 7.08 -6.95 3.53
C VAL A 20 7.07 -6.13 2.24
N SER A 21 7.99 -6.44 1.33
CA SER A 21 7.96 -5.87 -0.02
C SER A 21 7.15 -6.81 -0.91
N VAL A 22 6.23 -6.25 -1.67
CA VAL A 22 5.38 -6.98 -2.62
C VAL A 22 5.46 -6.32 -3.98
N GLU A 23 5.36 -7.13 -5.02
CA GLU A 23 5.13 -6.65 -6.38
C GLU A 23 3.65 -6.31 -6.52
N LEU A 24 3.37 -5.10 -6.99
CA LEU A 24 2.03 -4.58 -7.21
C LEU A 24 1.89 -4.19 -8.68
N GLY A 25 0.93 -4.82 -9.37
CA GLY A 25 0.53 -4.42 -10.73
C GLY A 25 -0.34 -3.18 -10.66
N VAL A 26 0.06 -2.11 -11.36
CA VAL A 26 -0.52 -0.78 -11.23
C VAL A 26 -0.42 0.00 -12.53
N LEU A 27 -1.29 0.98 -12.71
CA LEU A 27 -1.19 1.94 -13.79
C LEU A 27 -0.21 3.06 -13.44
N ARG A 28 0.61 3.44 -14.42
CA ARG A 28 1.58 4.55 -14.36
C ARG A 28 1.46 5.44 -15.57
N SER A 29 1.75 6.72 -15.39
CA SER A 29 1.78 7.66 -16.51
C SER A 29 3.12 7.50 -17.25
N GLY A 30 3.04 7.05 -18.50
CA GLY A 30 4.15 6.99 -19.44
C GLY A 30 4.16 8.18 -20.39
N LEU A 31 5.33 8.45 -20.98
CA LEU A 31 5.49 9.47 -22.03
C LEU A 31 5.62 8.80 -23.40
N GLY A 32 4.82 9.28 -24.36
CA GLY A 32 4.87 8.83 -25.75
C GLY A 32 6.18 9.18 -26.43
N SER A 33 6.48 8.49 -27.53
CA SER A 33 7.61 8.87 -28.38
C SER A 33 7.46 10.33 -28.81
N GLY A 34 8.47 11.15 -28.49
CA GLY A 34 8.44 12.60 -28.74
C GLY A 34 7.86 13.46 -27.61
N TYR A 35 7.57 12.89 -26.43
CA TYR A 35 7.17 13.61 -25.20
C TYR A 35 5.87 14.44 -25.29
N GLY A 36 5.07 14.27 -26.35
CA GLY A 36 3.86 15.06 -26.59
C GLY A 36 2.54 14.45 -26.09
N VAL A 37 2.56 13.20 -25.61
CA VAL A 37 1.36 12.47 -25.16
C VAL A 37 1.66 11.75 -23.85
N ILE A 38 0.77 11.85 -22.88
CA ILE A 38 0.78 11.06 -21.64
C ILE A 38 -0.30 9.97 -21.76
N PHE A 39 0.05 8.74 -21.43
CA PHE A 39 -0.87 7.61 -21.44
C PHE A 39 -0.60 6.68 -20.26
N ASP A 40 -1.60 5.90 -19.87
CA ASP A 40 -1.47 4.94 -18.79
C ASP A 40 -0.82 3.65 -19.29
N CYS A 41 0.17 3.17 -18.54
CA CYS A 41 0.91 1.93 -18.79
C CYS A 41 0.71 0.99 -17.61
N ASP A 42 0.45 -0.28 -17.89
CA ASP A 42 0.55 -1.33 -16.87
C ASP A 42 2.02 -1.52 -16.50
N GLU A 43 2.30 -1.39 -15.21
CA GLU A 43 3.64 -1.51 -14.64
C GLU A 43 3.61 -2.36 -13.37
N THR A 44 4.72 -3.02 -13.09
CA THR A 44 4.92 -3.74 -11.83
C THR A 44 5.88 -2.94 -10.95
N VAL A 45 5.41 -2.50 -9.79
CA VAL A 45 6.22 -1.76 -8.82
C VAL A 45 6.43 -2.55 -7.55
N ILE A 46 7.56 -2.34 -6.87
CA ILE A 46 7.80 -2.92 -5.54
C ILE A 46 7.33 -1.90 -4.49
N ARG A 47 6.34 -2.28 -3.68
CA ARG A 47 5.87 -1.47 -2.55
C ARG A 47 5.99 -2.21 -1.24
N LYS A 48 6.24 -1.46 -0.17
CA LYS A 48 6.22 -1.97 1.19
C LYS A 48 4.78 -1.97 1.72
N VAL A 49 4.34 -3.11 2.23
CA VAL A 49 3.02 -3.28 2.84
C VAL A 49 3.14 -3.93 4.21
N ARG A 50 2.10 -3.79 5.02
CA ARG A 50 1.93 -4.51 6.29
C ARG A 50 0.49 -4.98 6.43
N ARG A 51 0.27 -6.03 7.21
CA ARG A 51 -1.09 -6.49 7.54
C ARG A 51 -1.63 -5.74 8.74
N VAL A 52 -2.89 -5.30 8.65
CA VAL A 52 -3.59 -4.51 9.65
C VAL A 52 -4.96 -5.11 9.90
N LYS A 53 -5.44 -5.06 11.15
CA LYS A 53 -6.79 -5.49 11.51
C LYS A 53 -7.68 -4.26 11.70
N SER A 54 -8.72 -4.13 10.88
CA SER A 54 -9.77 -3.12 11.00
C SER A 54 -11.05 -3.72 11.57
N LYS A 55 -12.13 -2.92 11.63
CA LYS A 55 -13.48 -3.40 11.98
C LYS A 55 -14.07 -4.35 10.93
N THR A 56 -13.63 -4.23 9.66
CA THR A 56 -14.15 -5.03 8.53
C THR A 56 -13.35 -6.30 8.29
N GLY A 57 -12.15 -6.43 8.85
CA GLY A 57 -11.34 -7.64 8.72
C GLY A 57 -9.84 -7.36 8.78
N TRP A 58 -9.07 -8.34 8.34
CA TRP A 58 -7.62 -8.22 8.17
C TRP A 58 -7.33 -7.78 6.75
N HIS A 59 -6.60 -6.69 6.55
CA HIS A 59 -6.28 -6.18 5.22
C HIS A 59 -4.81 -5.74 5.13
N TRP A 60 -4.33 -5.56 3.90
CA TRP A 60 -3.02 -4.97 3.62
C TRP A 60 -3.11 -3.45 3.58
N GLN A 61 -2.05 -2.80 4.03
CA GLN A 61 -1.91 -1.35 3.98
C GLN A 61 -0.50 -1.00 3.47
N LEU A 62 -0.42 -0.02 2.57
CA LEU A 62 0.86 0.58 2.17
C LEU A 62 1.57 1.18 3.38
N VAL A 63 2.89 0.96 3.43
CA VAL A 63 3.77 1.55 4.43
C VAL A 63 4.47 2.74 3.79
N ARG A 64 4.40 3.90 4.46
CA ARG A 64 5.18 5.08 4.05
C ARG A 64 6.64 4.90 4.47
N ASP A 65 7.56 5.20 3.57
CA ASP A 65 8.99 5.31 3.86
C ASP A 65 9.32 6.65 4.54
N HIS A 66 8.56 7.71 4.21
CA HIS A 66 8.72 9.05 4.76
C HIS A 66 7.38 9.64 5.22
N LYS A 67 7.39 10.49 6.26
CA LYS A 67 6.16 11.10 6.81
C LYS A 67 5.42 11.94 5.78
N ASP A 68 6.17 12.62 4.93
CA ASP A 68 5.73 13.57 3.90
C ASP A 68 5.60 12.94 2.52
N GLN A 69 5.68 11.61 2.40
CA GLN A 69 5.64 10.89 1.11
C GLN A 69 4.42 11.25 0.25
N GLU A 70 3.28 11.57 0.88
CA GLU A 70 2.06 12.02 0.19
C GLU A 70 2.22 13.34 -0.58
N LEU A 71 3.25 14.14 -0.27
CA LEU A 71 3.48 15.42 -0.94
C LEU A 71 4.20 15.28 -2.28
N TRP A 72 4.88 14.15 -2.52
CA TRP A 72 5.75 13.99 -3.68
C TRP A 72 5.61 12.64 -4.39
N ASP A 73 5.13 11.58 -3.72
CA ASP A 73 4.83 10.30 -4.36
C ASP A 73 3.45 10.40 -5.02
N TYR A 74 3.44 10.94 -6.25
CA TYR A 74 2.24 11.17 -7.05
C TYR A 74 1.39 9.91 -7.27
N TYR A 75 2.01 8.72 -7.18
CA TYR A 75 1.33 7.44 -7.41
C TYR A 75 0.85 6.75 -6.13
N LEU A 76 1.08 7.35 -4.95
CA LEU A 76 0.78 6.71 -3.68
C LEU A 76 -0.71 6.43 -3.48
N GLU A 77 -1.58 7.34 -3.93
CA GLU A 77 -3.03 7.13 -3.87
C GLU A 77 -3.50 6.06 -4.85
N SER A 78 -3.00 6.07 -6.08
CA SER A 78 -3.32 5.03 -7.08
C SER A 78 -2.90 3.64 -6.60
N ASP A 79 -1.73 3.52 -5.96
CA ASP A 79 -1.27 2.25 -5.39
C ASP A 79 -2.13 1.81 -4.20
N ARG A 80 -2.65 2.77 -3.44
CA ARG A 80 -3.55 2.50 -2.32
C ARG A 80 -4.87 1.95 -2.82
N GLU A 81 -5.40 2.53 -3.90
CA GLU A 81 -6.60 2.04 -4.57
C GLU A 81 -6.40 0.62 -5.11
N ALA A 82 -5.30 0.37 -5.82
CA ALA A 82 -4.95 -0.98 -6.30
C ALA A 82 -4.85 -1.99 -5.15
N LEU A 83 -4.21 -1.62 -4.03
CA LEU A 83 -4.12 -2.49 -2.85
C LEU A 83 -5.48 -2.71 -2.18
N ASN A 84 -6.37 -1.73 -2.20
CA ASN A 84 -7.75 -1.88 -1.72
C ASN A 84 -8.53 -2.87 -2.57
N ASN A 85 -8.38 -2.83 -3.90
CA ASN A 85 -9.01 -3.80 -4.80
C ASN A 85 -8.53 -5.22 -4.47
N ILE A 86 -7.22 -5.42 -4.31
CA ILE A 86 -6.63 -6.70 -3.87
C ILE A 86 -7.26 -7.17 -2.55
N ASN A 87 -7.42 -6.26 -1.58
CA ASN A 87 -8.04 -6.61 -0.31
C ASN A 87 -9.50 -7.07 -0.48
N TYR A 88 -10.26 -6.48 -1.39
CA TYR A 88 -11.62 -6.93 -1.69
C TYR A 88 -11.64 -8.26 -2.45
N GLU A 89 -10.82 -8.41 -3.49
CA GLU A 89 -10.73 -9.62 -4.32
C GLU A 89 -10.40 -10.87 -3.49
N TYR A 90 -9.51 -10.72 -2.51
CA TYR A 90 -9.14 -11.82 -1.61
C TYR A 90 -10.03 -11.92 -0.35
N GLY A 91 -11.14 -11.16 -0.26
CA GLY A 91 -12.09 -11.23 0.85
C GLY A 91 -11.53 -10.78 2.20
N LEU A 92 -10.51 -9.91 2.17
CA LEU A 92 -9.81 -9.35 3.34
C LEU A 92 -10.59 -8.19 3.96
N MET A 93 -11.37 -7.49 3.15
CA MET A 93 -12.37 -6.50 3.58
C MET A 93 -13.76 -6.96 3.16
N LYS A 94 -14.77 -6.60 3.97
CA LYS A 94 -16.20 -6.84 3.74
C LYS A 94 -16.93 -5.52 3.54
#